data_AF-A0A0H5SGU6-F1
#
_entry.id   AF-A0A0H5SGU6-F1
#
_cell.length_a   1.000
_cell.length_b   1.000
_cell.length_c   1.000
_cell.angle_alpha   90.00
_cell.angle_beta   90.00
_cell.angle_gamma   90.00
#
_symmetry.space_group_name_H-M   'P 1'
#
loop_
_entity.id
_entity.type
_entity.pdbx_description
1 polymer ?
#
loop_
_entity_poly.entity_id
_entity_poly.type
_entity_poly.pdbx_seq_one_letter_code
_entity_poly.pdbx_strand_id
1 'polypeptide(L)'
;MKSIKPGRGPSKKGMVSSIAAILFIIFWCISAASMGAYIMIPFGLIAIGVSVYNLIYNYHNLTKENRYSIVDIVDEDEESDPLNEIYGRKTSANQSIHEKNGTSVSFCPYCGTSVSSEFDFCPKCGKNLPD
;
A
#
# COMPACT_ATOMS: atom_id res chain seq x y z
N MET A 1 -5.88 -12.40 -6.83
CA MET A 1 -5.90 -10.91 -6.99
C MET A 1 -6.78 -10.15 -5.97
N LYS A 2 -6.16 -9.32 -5.12
CA LYS A 2 -6.81 -8.34 -4.22
C LYS A 2 -6.44 -6.92 -4.66
N SER A 3 -7.25 -5.90 -4.37
CA SER A 3 -6.91 -4.55 -4.82
C SER A 3 -7.14 -3.49 -3.74
N ILE A 4 -6.23 -2.52 -3.66
CA ILE A 4 -6.29 -1.45 -2.66
C ILE A 4 -7.03 -0.25 -3.24
N LYS A 5 -8.17 0.11 -2.63
CA LYS A 5 -8.97 1.26 -3.03
C LYS A 5 -8.41 2.57 -2.43
N PRO A 6 -8.41 3.69 -3.17
CA PRO A 6 -8.02 4.99 -2.65
C PRO A 6 -9.00 5.44 -1.55
N GLY A 7 -8.46 6.15 -0.57
CA GLY A 7 -9.25 6.79 0.47
C GLY A 7 -10.09 7.95 -0.08
N ARG A 8 -11.26 8.20 0.54
CA ARG A 8 -12.15 9.30 0.13
C ARG A 8 -11.52 10.69 0.33
N GLY A 9 -10.65 10.85 1.33
CA GLY A 9 -9.93 12.11 1.58
C GLY A 9 -9.06 12.55 0.40
N PRO A 10 -8.10 11.71 -0.06
CA PRO A 10 -7.34 11.95 -1.27
C PRO A 10 -8.20 12.22 -2.52
N SER A 11 -9.25 11.42 -2.76
CA SER A 11 -10.13 11.65 -3.92
C SER A 11 -10.89 12.98 -3.83
N LYS A 12 -11.35 13.38 -2.65
CA LYS A 12 -11.97 14.70 -2.45
C LYS A 12 -11.01 15.84 -2.77
N LYS A 13 -9.76 15.74 -2.28
CA LYS A 13 -8.72 16.74 -2.58
C LYS A 13 -8.42 16.80 -4.08
N GLY A 14 -8.28 15.64 -4.73
CA GLY A 14 -8.05 15.56 -6.18
C GLY A 14 -9.20 16.13 -7.02
N MET A 15 -10.44 15.95 -6.57
CA MET A 15 -11.62 16.55 -7.21
C MET A 15 -11.59 18.08 -7.09
N VAL A 16 -11.39 18.61 -5.87
CA VAL A 16 -11.33 20.06 -5.62
C VAL A 16 -10.18 20.71 -6.39
N SER A 17 -9.00 20.08 -6.41
CA SER A 17 -7.86 20.60 -7.17
C SER A 17 -8.13 20.61 -8.67
N SER A 18 -8.85 19.62 -9.19
CA SER A 18 -9.20 19.56 -10.62
C SER A 18 -10.15 20.69 -11.02
N ILE A 19 -11.14 21.03 -10.17
CA ILE A 19 -12.03 22.17 -10.40
C ILE A 19 -11.24 23.48 -10.39
N ALA A 20 -10.38 23.67 -9.38
CA ALA A 20 -9.53 24.86 -9.28
C ALA A 20 -8.61 25.00 -10.50
N ALA A 21 -8.02 23.90 -10.97
CA ALA A 21 -7.18 23.88 -12.16
C ALA A 21 -7.94 24.30 -13.42
N ILE A 22 -9.16 23.79 -13.65
CA ILE A 22 -9.97 24.18 -14.81
C ILE A 22 -10.23 25.69 -14.81
N LEU A 23 -10.66 26.26 -13.68
CA LEU A 23 -10.92 27.70 -13.55
C LEU A 23 -9.66 28.52 -13.81
N PHE A 24 -8.53 28.09 -13.24
CA PHE A 24 -7.25 28.75 -13.44
C PHE A 24 -6.79 28.70 -14.90
N ILE A 25 -6.92 27.57 -15.58
CA ILE A 25 -6.48 27.42 -16.98
C ILE A 25 -7.36 28.27 -17.91
N ILE A 26 -8.67 28.34 -17.67
CA ILE A 26 -9.57 29.22 -18.43
C ILE A 26 -9.12 30.68 -18.29
N PHE A 27 -8.87 31.13 -17.06
CA PHE A 27 -8.37 32.47 -16.79
C PHE A 27 -7.00 32.73 -17.47
N TRP A 28 -6.10 31.76 -17.42
CA TRP A 28 -4.79 31.85 -18.04
C TRP A 28 -4.87 31.94 -19.57
N CYS A 29 -5.74 31.16 -20.22
CA CYS A 29 -5.98 31.25 -21.67
C CYS A 29 -6.48 32.63 -22.10
N ILE A 30 -7.41 33.22 -21.35
CA ILE A 30 -7.93 34.57 -21.62
C ILE A 30 -6.81 35.59 -21.50
N SER A 31 -6.00 35.48 -20.46
CA SER A 31 -4.85 36.37 -20.22
C SER A 31 -3.76 36.21 -21.31
N ALA A 32 -3.51 34.99 -21.77
CA ALA A 32 -2.56 34.74 -22.85
C ALA A 32 -3.06 35.31 -24.19
N ALA A 33 -4.35 35.13 -24.49
CA ALA A 33 -4.97 35.66 -25.70
C ALA A 33 -4.95 37.20 -25.73
N SER A 34 -5.19 37.87 -24.59
CA SER A 34 -5.13 39.34 -24.52
C SER A 34 -3.73 39.89 -24.75
N MET A 35 -2.68 39.11 -24.47
CA MET A 35 -1.29 39.43 -24.76
C MET A 35 -0.83 39.01 -26.18
N GLY A 36 -1.75 38.51 -27.02
CA GLY A 36 -1.44 38.03 -28.37
C GLY A 36 -0.72 36.68 -28.42
N ALA A 37 -0.57 35.98 -27.29
CA ALA A 37 0.10 34.69 -27.19
C ALA A 37 -0.85 33.52 -27.55
N TYR A 38 -1.49 33.59 -28.71
CA TYR A 38 -2.50 32.61 -29.15
C TYR A 38 -1.96 31.17 -29.24
N ILE A 39 -0.65 31.01 -29.45
CA ILE A 39 0.03 29.70 -29.45
C ILE A 39 -0.15 28.94 -28.13
N MET A 40 -0.46 29.62 -27.01
CA MET A 40 -0.67 29.01 -25.70
C MET A 40 -2.08 28.42 -25.52
N ILE A 41 -3.05 28.80 -26.34
CA ILE A 41 -4.44 28.31 -26.27
C ILE A 41 -4.54 26.78 -26.44
N PRO A 42 -3.92 26.13 -27.45
CA PRO A 42 -4.01 24.67 -27.58
C PRO A 42 -3.44 23.94 -26.36
N PHE A 43 -2.38 24.45 -25.73
CA PHE A 43 -1.84 23.88 -24.49
C PHE A 43 -2.84 23.98 -23.34
N GLY A 44 -3.52 25.12 -23.21
CA GLY A 44 -4.59 25.29 -22.23
C GLY A 44 -5.77 24.35 -22.45
N LEU A 45 -6.19 24.11 -23.69
CA LEU A 45 -7.25 23.15 -24.01
C LEU A 45 -6.86 21.71 -23.63
N ILE A 46 -5.62 21.31 -23.91
CA ILE A 46 -5.09 20.00 -23.49
C ILE A 46 -5.11 19.90 -21.96
N ALA A 47 -4.64 20.94 -21.26
CA ALA A 47 -4.61 20.97 -19.80
C ALA A 47 -6.01 20.92 -19.18
N ILE A 48 -7.02 21.56 -19.80
CA ILE A 48 -8.43 21.43 -19.42
C ILE A 48 -8.88 19.98 -19.60
N GLY A 49 -8.58 19.34 -20.73
CA GLY A 49 -8.91 17.93 -20.97
C GLY A 49 -8.35 17.00 -19.90
N VAL A 50 -7.07 17.17 -19.54
CA VAL A 50 -6.43 16.42 -18.45
C VAL A 50 -7.10 16.69 -17.11
N SER A 51 -7.45 17.95 -16.82
CA SER A 51 -8.12 18.33 -15.57
C SER A 51 -9.53 17.74 -15.48
N VAL A 52 -10.29 17.70 -16.58
CA VAL A 52 -11.60 17.06 -16.65
C VAL A 52 -11.50 15.55 -16.43
N TYR A 53 -10.51 14.90 -17.03
CA TYR A 53 -10.26 13.47 -16.78
C TYR A 53 -10.00 13.20 -15.29
N ASN A 54 -9.10 13.98 -14.68
CA ASN A 54 -8.81 13.87 -13.24
C ASN A 54 -10.04 14.18 -12.38
N LEU A 55 -10.87 15.15 -12.77
CA LEU A 55 -12.11 15.48 -12.09
C LEU A 55 -13.05 14.28 -12.08
N ILE A 56 -13.27 13.65 -13.24
CA ILE A 56 -14.16 12.48 -13.37
C ILE A 56 -13.62 11.30 -12.57
N TYR A 57 -12.32 11.01 -12.66
CA TYR A 57 -11.68 9.92 -11.92
C TYR A 57 -11.83 10.11 -10.40
N ASN A 58 -11.51 11.30 -9.90
CA ASN A 58 -11.58 11.59 -8.46
C ASN A 58 -13.03 11.67 -7.96
N TYR A 59 -13.96 12.21 -8.75
CA TYR A 59 -15.39 12.22 -8.44
C TYR A 59 -15.96 10.81 -8.35
N HIS A 60 -15.61 9.94 -9.31
CA HIS A 60 -16.00 8.54 -9.30
C HIS A 60 -15.51 7.84 -8.02
N ASN A 61 -14.24 8.03 -7.66
CA ASN A 61 -13.65 7.43 -6.47
C ASN A 61 -14.19 8.00 -5.15
N LEU A 62 -14.73 9.22 -5.18
CA LEU A 62 -15.35 9.84 -4.02
C LEU A 62 -16.78 9.29 -3.77
N THR A 63 -17.56 9.11 -4.84
CA THR A 63 -19.00 8.86 -4.75
C THR A 63 -19.38 7.38 -4.89
N LYS A 64 -18.67 6.59 -5.71
CA LYS A 64 -19.06 5.20 -5.98
C LYS A 64 -18.57 4.22 -4.90
N GLU A 65 -19.33 3.14 -4.71
CA GLU A 65 -18.96 2.03 -3.81
C GLU A 65 -17.76 1.23 -4.36
N ASN A 66 -17.80 0.97 -5.67
CA ASN A 66 -16.71 0.36 -6.42
C ASN A 66 -15.80 1.44 -6.99
N ARG A 67 -14.67 1.64 -6.32
CA ARG A 67 -13.62 2.60 -6.64
C ARG A 67 -12.53 1.92 -7.47
N TYR A 68 -11.87 2.67 -8.34
CA TYR A 68 -10.68 2.19 -9.03
C TYR A 68 -9.59 1.84 -8.01
N SER A 69 -8.92 0.70 -8.17
CA SER A 69 -7.79 0.33 -7.33
C SER A 69 -6.55 1.15 -7.68
N ILE A 70 -5.73 1.44 -6.67
CA ILE A 70 -4.42 2.08 -6.86
C ILE A 70 -3.39 1.04 -7.29
N VAL A 71 -3.49 -0.15 -6.69
CA VAL A 71 -2.61 -1.29 -6.95
C VAL A 71 -3.44 -2.56 -7.02
N ASP A 72 -2.96 -3.46 -7.88
CA ASP A 72 -3.40 -4.84 -7.93
C ASP A 72 -2.39 -5.69 -7.15
N ILE A 73 -2.88 -6.51 -6.25
CA ILE A 73 -2.11 -7.43 -5.42
C ILE A 73 -2.39 -8.80 -5.98
N VAL A 74 -1.39 -9.35 -6.65
CA VAL A 74 -1.42 -10.71 -7.17
C VAL A 74 -0.98 -11.66 -6.05
N ASP A 75 -1.64 -12.81 -5.93
CA ASP A 75 -1.27 -13.80 -4.93
C ASP A 75 -0.04 -14.62 -5.43
N GLU A 76 0.75 -15.21 -4.53
CA GLU A 76 2.03 -15.87 -4.88
C GLU A 76 1.89 -17.04 -5.86
N ASP A 77 0.70 -17.63 -5.94
CA ASP A 77 0.34 -18.72 -6.84
C ASP A 77 0.06 -18.26 -8.28
N GLU A 78 -0.29 -16.98 -8.46
CA GLU A 78 -0.56 -16.36 -9.76
C GLU A 78 0.74 -15.77 -10.37
N GLU A 79 1.51 -14.99 -9.60
CA GLU A 79 2.76 -14.38 -10.04
C GLU A 79 3.75 -14.24 -8.86
N SER A 80 4.96 -14.77 -9.00
CA SER A 80 5.98 -14.71 -7.96
C SER A 80 6.60 -13.30 -7.88
N ASP A 81 6.54 -12.67 -6.71
CA ASP A 81 7.14 -11.35 -6.48
C ASP A 81 8.69 -11.47 -6.46
N PRO A 82 9.42 -10.81 -7.39
CA PRO A 82 10.88 -10.87 -7.43
C PRO A 82 11.55 -10.34 -6.16
N LEU A 83 10.92 -9.40 -5.43
CA LEU A 83 11.44 -8.94 -4.14
C LEU A 83 11.24 -9.99 -3.05
N ASN A 84 10.18 -10.81 -3.12
CA ASN A 84 9.99 -11.94 -2.22
C ASN A 84 11.02 -13.05 -2.51
N GLU A 85 11.45 -13.24 -3.75
CA GLU A 85 12.56 -14.16 -4.06
C GLU A 85 13.91 -13.70 -3.46
N ILE A 86 14.20 -12.40 -3.51
CA ILE A 86 15.48 -11.82 -3.06
C ILE A 86 15.53 -11.60 -1.54
N TYR A 87 14.44 -11.07 -0.97
CA TYR A 87 14.37 -10.61 0.42
C TYR A 87 13.36 -11.38 1.26
N GLY A 88 12.53 -12.23 0.67
CA GLY A 88 11.58 -13.06 1.39
C GLY A 88 12.32 -13.93 2.39
N ARG A 89 12.07 -13.69 3.67
CA ARG A 89 12.54 -14.59 4.71
C ARG A 89 11.85 -15.92 4.45
N LYS A 90 12.61 -16.95 4.05
CA LYS A 90 12.15 -18.35 3.99
C LYS A 90 11.72 -18.80 5.38
N THR A 91 10.55 -18.35 5.82
CA THR A 91 9.90 -18.91 7.00
C THR A 91 9.10 -20.09 6.48
N SER A 92 9.84 -21.16 6.24
CA SER A 92 9.39 -22.55 6.17
C SER A 92 8.12 -22.82 5.34
N ALA A 93 8.36 -23.31 4.13
CA ALA A 93 7.56 -24.36 3.50
C ALA A 93 7.61 -25.67 4.33
N ASN A 94 7.29 -25.60 5.63
CA ASN A 94 7.14 -26.72 6.55
C ASN A 94 6.05 -26.37 7.59
N GLN A 95 4.86 -25.98 7.11
CA GLN A 95 3.63 -26.47 7.72
C GLN A 95 3.20 -27.76 7.01
N SER A 96 4.15 -28.66 6.77
CA SER A 96 3.85 -30.09 6.85
C SER A 96 4.18 -30.48 8.29
N ILE A 97 3.16 -30.99 8.96
CA ILE A 97 3.30 -31.68 10.24
C ILE A 97 4.21 -32.88 9.97
N HIS A 98 5.51 -32.71 10.18
CA HIS A 98 6.47 -33.80 10.24
C HIS A 98 7.22 -33.71 11.57
N GLU A 99 6.57 -34.32 12.56
CA GLU A 99 7.18 -34.94 13.72
C GLU A 99 8.43 -35.74 13.31
N LYS A 100 9.62 -35.29 13.76
CA LYS A 100 10.77 -36.14 14.12
C LYS A 100 11.93 -35.33 14.72
N ASN A 101 11.97 -35.37 16.06
CA ASN A 101 13.12 -35.48 16.97
C ASN A 101 14.25 -34.42 17.01
N GLY A 102 14.27 -33.70 18.15
CA GLY A 102 15.44 -33.11 18.82
C GLY A 102 15.79 -31.70 18.31
N THR A 103 15.48 -30.60 18.99
CA THR A 103 15.65 -30.31 20.42
C THR A 103 14.65 -29.21 20.79
N SER A 104 13.78 -29.45 21.78
CA SER A 104 12.81 -28.48 22.30
C SER A 104 13.53 -27.33 23.00
N VAL A 105 13.86 -26.28 22.24
CA VAL A 105 14.31 -25.02 22.84
C VAL A 105 13.05 -24.28 23.29
N SER A 106 12.72 -24.40 24.58
CA SER A 106 11.65 -23.63 25.21
C SER A 106 12.22 -22.28 25.65
N PHE A 107 11.47 -21.20 25.46
CA PHE A 107 11.87 -19.88 25.98
C PHE A 107 11.24 -19.69 27.35
N CYS A 108 12.02 -19.18 28.31
CA CYS A 108 11.48 -18.85 29.63
C CYS A 108 10.41 -17.74 29.50
N PRO A 109 9.16 -17.96 29.93
CA PRO A 109 8.07 -17.00 29.76
C PRO A 109 8.25 -15.73 30.60
N TYR A 110 9.16 -15.75 31.57
CA TYR A 110 9.40 -14.62 32.47
C TYR A 110 10.55 -13.70 32.02
N CYS A 111 11.55 -14.23 31.31
CA CYS A 111 12.76 -13.46 30.97
C CYS A 111 13.24 -13.64 29.52
N GLY A 112 12.56 -14.46 28.72
CA GLY A 112 12.83 -14.65 27.29
C GLY A 112 14.14 -15.37 26.97
N THR A 113 14.83 -15.93 27.96
CA THR A 113 16.07 -16.69 27.73
C THR A 113 15.74 -18.09 27.23
N SER A 114 16.51 -18.58 26.27
CA SER A 114 16.40 -19.96 25.78
C SER A 114 16.80 -20.93 26.89
N VAL A 115 15.93 -21.90 27.17
CA VAL A 115 16.14 -22.96 28.14
C VAL A 115 15.86 -24.29 27.44
N SER A 116 16.62 -25.34 27.76
CA SER A 116 16.26 -26.68 27.29
C SER A 116 15.09 -27.21 28.12
N SER A 117 14.27 -28.08 27.54
CA SER A 117 13.16 -28.75 28.25
C SER A 117 13.61 -29.73 29.35
N GLU A 118 14.91 -29.81 29.65
CA GLU A 118 15.47 -30.68 30.69
C GLU A 118 15.60 -29.97 32.05
N PHE A 119 15.31 -28.66 32.11
CA PHE A 119 15.41 -27.89 33.35
C PHE A 119 14.04 -27.56 33.94
N ASP A 120 13.81 -27.90 35.20
CA ASP A 120 12.61 -27.49 35.95
C ASP A 120 12.59 -25.98 36.26
N PHE A 121 13.78 -25.34 36.27
CA PHE A 121 13.97 -23.94 36.60
C PHE A 121 14.78 -23.21 35.53
N CYS A 122 14.46 -21.94 35.27
CA CYS A 122 15.27 -21.13 34.36
C CYS A 122 16.65 -20.81 34.98
N PRO A 123 17.78 -21.13 34.33
CA PRO A 123 19.13 -20.91 34.86
C PRO A 123 19.50 -19.42 35.00
N LYS A 124 18.75 -18.52 34.35
CA LYS A 124 19.01 -17.07 34.39
C LYS A 124 18.21 -16.36 35.47
N CYS A 125 16.93 -16.69 35.61
CA CYS A 125 16.01 -15.95 36.49
C CYS A 125 15.49 -16.76 37.69
N GLY A 126 15.80 -18.07 37.76
CA GLY A 126 15.48 -18.94 38.89
C GLY A 126 13.99 -19.28 39.05
N LYS A 127 13.12 -18.88 38.11
CA LYS A 127 11.69 -19.19 38.15
C LYS A 127 11.42 -20.59 37.58
N ASN A 128 10.44 -21.29 38.18
CA ASN A 128 9.90 -22.56 37.69
C ASN A 128 9.40 -22.40 36.25
N LEU A 129 9.75 -23.33 35.37
CA LEU A 129 9.16 -23.40 34.04
C LEU A 129 7.78 -24.08 34.14
N PRO A 130 6.76 -23.58 33.42
CA PRO A 130 5.50 -24.31 33.28
C PRO A 130 5.74 -25.58 32.45
N ASP A 131 5.13 -26.69 32.88
CA ASP A 131 5.12 -27.98 32.16
C ASP A 131 4.57 -27.85 30.72
#